data_AF-A0A376U1D2-F1
#
_entry.id   AF-A0A376U1D2-F1
#
_cell.length_a   1.000
_cell.length_b   1.000
_cell.length_c   1.000
_cell.angle_alpha   90.00
_cell.angle_beta   90.00
_cell.angle_gamma   90.00
#
_symmetry.space_group_name_H-M   'P 1'
#
loop_
_entity.id
_entity.type
_entity.pdbx_description
1 polymer ?
#
loop_
_entity_poly.entity_id
_entity_poly.type
_entity_poly.pdbx_seq_one_letter_code
_entity_poly.pdbx_strand_id
1 'polypeptide(L)'
;MRYLTASLASARRENNGTGSHDLAMNFGIRGLNPRLASRSTVLMDGIPVPFAPYGQPQLSLAPVSLGNMDAIDVVRGGGAVRYGPQSVGGVVNFVTRAIPQDFGIEAGVEGQLSPTSSQNNPKETHNLMVGGTADNGFGTALLYSGTRGSDWREHSATRIDDLMLKSKYAPDEVHTFNSLLQYYDGEADMPGGLSRADYDADRWQSTRPYDRFWGRRKLASLGYQFQPDSQHKFNIQGSTPKPCAAATWSKANASPSRRVTTGCAVLSHATARSL
;
A
#
# COMPACT_ATOMS: atom_id res chain seq x y z
N MET A 1 -7.95 43.67 -28.08
CA MET A 1 -8.36 43.22 -26.72
C MET A 1 -8.89 41.79 -26.81
N ARG A 2 -8.02 40.78 -26.65
CA ARG A 2 -8.36 39.38 -26.36
C ARG A 2 -7.17 38.76 -25.63
N TYR A 3 -7.28 38.60 -24.32
CA TYR A 3 -6.31 37.85 -23.52
C TYR A 3 -6.65 36.35 -23.66
N LEU A 4 -5.76 35.57 -24.25
CA LEU A 4 -5.78 34.11 -24.15
C LEU A 4 -5.08 33.74 -22.84
N THR A 5 -5.85 33.31 -21.85
CA THR A 5 -5.33 32.69 -20.62
C THR A 5 -4.87 31.27 -20.95
N ALA A 6 -3.56 31.08 -21.13
CA ALA A 6 -2.96 29.75 -21.16
C ALA A 6 -3.00 29.16 -19.74
N SER A 7 -3.86 28.16 -19.53
CA SER A 7 -3.84 27.33 -18.33
C SER A 7 -2.54 26.54 -18.30
N LEU A 8 -1.60 26.94 -17.43
CA LEU A 8 -0.45 26.14 -17.05
C LEU A 8 -0.94 24.94 -16.24
N ALA A 9 -1.39 23.89 -16.93
CA ALA A 9 -1.44 22.56 -16.35
C ALA A 9 0.00 22.16 -16.04
N SER A 10 0.39 22.25 -14.77
CA SER A 10 1.60 21.62 -14.24
C SER A 10 1.60 20.16 -14.69
N ALA A 11 2.42 19.84 -15.68
CA ALA A 11 2.67 18.48 -16.13
C ALA A 11 3.41 17.74 -15.01
N ARG A 12 2.67 17.30 -13.98
CA ARG A 12 3.15 16.27 -13.06
C ARG A 12 3.54 15.08 -13.92
N ARG A 13 4.79 14.64 -13.80
CA ARG A 13 5.22 13.36 -14.37
C ARG A 13 4.29 12.27 -13.83
N GLU A 14 3.34 11.83 -14.65
CA GLU A 14 2.56 10.65 -14.36
C GLU A 14 3.50 9.46 -14.32
N ASN A 15 3.32 8.58 -13.33
CA ASN A 15 4.02 7.32 -13.38
C ASN A 15 3.47 6.51 -14.57
N ASN A 16 4.34 6.17 -15.52
CA ASN A 16 3.98 5.36 -16.70
C ASN A 16 3.91 3.85 -16.39
N GLY A 17 4.12 3.43 -15.14
CA GLY A 17 3.91 2.04 -14.74
C GLY A 17 2.47 1.59 -14.99
N THR A 18 2.29 0.43 -15.61
CA THR A 18 0.97 -0.07 -16.04
C THR A 18 0.04 -0.40 -14.87
N GLY A 19 0.56 -0.53 -13.64
CA GLY A 19 -0.23 -0.92 -12.46
C GLY A 19 -0.84 -2.32 -12.57
N SER A 20 -0.40 -3.12 -13.55
CA SER A 20 -0.93 -4.44 -13.88
C SER A 20 -0.19 -5.55 -13.12
N HIS A 21 0.06 -5.35 -11.83
CA HIS A 21 0.80 -6.27 -10.97
C HIS A 21 0.34 -6.13 -9.52
N ASP A 22 0.58 -7.15 -8.70
CA ASP A 22 0.03 -7.24 -7.34
C ASP A 22 0.63 -6.24 -6.34
N LEU A 23 1.81 -5.67 -6.64
CA LEU A 23 2.40 -4.63 -5.80
C LEU A 23 1.72 -3.26 -5.98
N ALA A 24 0.91 -3.08 -7.01
CA ALA A 24 0.18 -1.83 -7.24
C ALA A 24 -1.24 -1.90 -6.68
N MET A 25 -1.83 -0.74 -6.43
CA MET A 25 -3.22 -0.64 -6.00
C MET A 25 -4.02 0.21 -6.97
N ASN A 26 -5.10 -0.36 -7.52
CA ASN A 26 -5.98 0.34 -8.45
C ASN A 26 -7.41 0.33 -7.89
N PHE A 27 -7.92 1.52 -7.53
CA PHE A 27 -9.32 1.72 -7.20
C PHE A 27 -9.70 3.18 -7.48
N GLY A 28 -10.98 3.40 -7.78
CA GLY A 28 -11.55 4.73 -8.00
C GLY A 28 -12.85 4.87 -7.23
N ILE A 29 -13.07 6.05 -6.63
CA ILE A 29 -14.31 6.36 -5.92
C ILE A 29 -15.13 7.31 -6.79
N ARG A 30 -16.42 7.00 -6.98
CA ARG A 30 -17.38 7.84 -7.72
C ARG A 30 -16.94 8.19 -9.16
N GLY A 31 -16.35 7.24 -9.88
CA GLY A 31 -15.93 7.44 -11.27
C GLY A 31 -14.64 8.24 -11.46
N LEU A 32 -13.95 8.60 -10.36
CA LEU A 32 -12.59 9.14 -10.44
C LEU A 32 -11.64 8.10 -11.03
N ASN A 33 -10.56 8.58 -11.67
CA ASN A 33 -9.57 7.73 -12.32
C ASN A 33 -9.04 6.65 -11.35
N PRO A 34 -9.30 5.36 -11.61
CA PRO A 34 -8.95 4.28 -10.70
C PRO A 34 -7.47 3.89 -10.76
N ARG A 35 -6.76 4.34 -11.81
CA ARG A 35 -5.37 3.96 -12.07
C ARG A 35 -4.47 4.43 -10.93
N LEU A 36 -3.79 3.47 -10.30
CA LEU A 36 -2.85 3.65 -9.20
C LEU A 36 -3.44 4.42 -8.00
N ALA A 37 -4.76 4.35 -7.79
CA ALA A 37 -5.48 4.90 -6.64
C ALA A 37 -5.14 6.37 -6.28
N SER A 38 -4.77 7.17 -7.28
CA SER A 38 -4.14 8.48 -7.05
C SER A 38 -5.10 9.61 -6.64
N ARG A 39 -6.40 9.34 -6.56
CA ARG A 39 -7.46 10.35 -6.39
C ARG A 39 -8.15 10.30 -5.02
N SER A 40 -7.72 9.41 -4.13
CA SER A 40 -8.22 9.28 -2.77
C SER A 40 -7.05 9.37 -1.79
N THR A 41 -7.30 9.83 -0.56
CA THR A 41 -6.28 9.81 0.50
C THR A 41 -6.16 8.40 1.04
N VAL A 42 -5.03 7.72 0.76
CA VAL A 42 -4.79 6.33 1.20
C VAL A 42 -3.92 6.30 2.44
N LEU A 43 -4.42 5.68 3.49
CA LEU A 43 -3.82 5.63 4.83
C LEU A 43 -3.75 4.19 5.34
N MET A 44 -2.80 3.92 6.22
CA MET A 44 -2.70 2.70 7.03
C MET A 44 -2.52 3.13 8.47
N ASP A 45 -3.50 2.83 9.33
CA ASP A 45 -3.60 3.37 10.70
C ASP A 45 -3.44 4.92 10.75
N GLY A 46 -3.98 5.62 9.75
CA GLY A 46 -3.82 7.06 9.61
C GLY A 46 -2.46 7.53 9.07
N ILE A 47 -1.49 6.63 8.85
CA ILE A 47 -0.18 6.93 8.26
C ILE A 47 -0.30 6.93 6.73
N PRO A 48 0.22 7.94 6.00
CA PRO A 48 0.17 7.94 4.55
C PRO A 48 0.83 6.71 3.92
N VAL A 49 0.07 5.99 3.07
CA VAL A 49 0.57 4.85 2.28
C VAL A 49 1.43 5.29 1.09
N PRO A 50 1.04 6.32 0.30
CA PRO A 50 1.83 6.73 -0.84
C PRO A 50 3.25 7.13 -0.46
N PHE A 51 4.23 6.71 -1.26
CA PHE A 51 5.64 7.06 -1.05
C PHE A 51 5.90 8.56 -1.22
N ALA A 52 5.06 9.29 -1.96
CA ALA A 52 5.12 10.74 -2.08
C ALA A 52 3.69 11.32 -2.10
N PRO A 53 3.02 11.46 -0.94
CA PRO A 53 1.60 11.81 -0.85
C PRO A 53 1.22 13.07 -1.62
N TYR A 54 2.12 14.06 -1.66
CA TYR A 54 1.90 15.31 -2.37
C TYR A 54 2.40 15.28 -3.81
N GLY A 55 3.63 14.82 -4.07
CA GLY A 55 4.28 14.93 -5.38
C GLY A 55 3.85 13.86 -6.38
N GLN A 56 3.78 12.61 -5.92
CA GLN A 56 3.48 11.44 -6.75
C GLN A 56 2.63 10.44 -5.95
N PRO A 57 1.31 10.70 -5.82
CA PRO A 57 0.40 9.86 -5.03
C PRO A 57 0.05 8.52 -5.70
N GLN A 58 0.55 8.27 -6.92
CA GLN A 58 0.28 7.03 -7.65
C GLN A 58 0.87 5.82 -6.91
N LEU A 59 0.01 4.91 -6.46
CA LEU A 59 0.37 3.67 -5.78
C LEU A 59 0.83 2.58 -6.76
N SER A 60 1.90 2.84 -7.50
CA SER A 60 2.64 1.78 -8.22
C SER A 60 3.32 0.80 -7.28
N LEU A 61 3.61 1.24 -6.05
CA LEU A 61 3.94 0.39 -4.92
C LEU A 61 2.94 0.72 -3.82
N ALA A 62 2.12 -0.25 -3.44
CA ALA A 62 1.12 -0.17 -2.39
C ALA A 62 1.54 -1.12 -1.25
N PRO A 63 2.36 -0.64 -0.30
CA PRO A 63 2.94 -1.46 0.75
C PRO A 63 1.93 -1.71 1.89
N VAL A 64 0.83 -2.37 1.54
CA VAL A 64 -0.26 -2.79 2.42
C VAL A 64 -0.73 -4.16 1.96
N SER A 65 -0.95 -5.08 2.90
CA SER A 65 -1.37 -6.45 2.61
C SER A 65 -2.59 -6.82 3.43
N LEU A 66 -3.61 -7.40 2.78
CA LEU A 66 -4.90 -7.68 3.42
C LEU A 66 -4.78 -8.59 4.65
N GLY A 67 -3.85 -9.55 4.64
CA GLY A 67 -3.63 -10.47 5.76
C GLY A 67 -3.23 -9.78 7.08
N ASN A 68 -2.65 -8.58 7.00
CA ASN A 68 -2.27 -7.77 8.17
C ASN A 68 -3.38 -6.81 8.62
N MET A 69 -4.56 -6.82 7.98
CA MET A 69 -5.64 -5.87 8.24
C MET A 69 -6.81 -6.52 8.98
N ASP A 70 -7.40 -5.75 9.89
CA ASP A 70 -8.66 -6.10 10.56
C ASP A 70 -9.86 -5.55 9.77
N ALA A 71 -9.70 -4.36 9.20
CA ALA A 71 -10.75 -3.67 8.48
C ALA A 71 -10.21 -2.75 7.38
N ILE A 72 -11.07 -2.45 6.41
CA ILE A 72 -10.86 -1.41 5.40
C ILE A 72 -11.96 -0.37 5.58
N ASP A 73 -11.59 0.84 6.01
CA ASP A 73 -12.50 1.96 6.20
C ASP A 73 -12.52 2.87 4.97
N VAL A 74 -13.68 3.05 4.36
CA VAL A 74 -13.87 3.84 3.13
C VAL A 74 -14.79 5.02 3.42
N VAL A 75 -14.17 6.15 3.77
CA VAL A 75 -14.84 7.42 4.08
C VAL A 75 -14.98 8.26 2.81
N ARG A 76 -16.08 8.04 2.08
CA ARG A 76 -16.36 8.73 0.79
C ARG A 76 -16.65 10.24 0.92
N GLY A 77 -16.90 10.75 2.12
CA GLY A 77 -17.24 12.15 2.39
C GLY A 77 -17.07 12.50 3.87
N GLY A 78 -16.93 13.79 4.20
CA GLY A 78 -16.74 14.27 5.58
C GLY A 78 -15.30 14.14 6.13
N GLY A 79 -14.48 13.25 5.57
CA GLY A 79 -13.08 13.06 5.98
C GLY A 79 -12.10 14.15 5.49
N ALA A 80 -12.48 14.96 4.50
CA ALA A 80 -11.56 15.88 3.80
C ALA A 80 -11.00 17.01 4.68
N VAL A 81 -11.68 17.35 5.79
CA VAL A 81 -11.20 18.35 6.76
C VAL A 81 -10.01 17.81 7.55
N ARG A 82 -10.07 16.52 7.91
CA ARG A 82 -9.10 15.87 8.78
C ARG A 82 -7.97 15.21 8.00
N TYR A 83 -8.22 14.79 6.76
CA TYR A 83 -7.29 13.96 6.00
C TYR A 83 -7.06 14.54 4.60
N GLY A 84 -5.80 14.50 4.18
CA GLY A 84 -5.35 14.93 2.86
C GLY A 84 -3.88 14.56 2.68
N PRO A 85 -3.28 14.82 1.50
CA PRO A 85 -3.86 15.39 0.28
C PRO A 85 -4.69 14.36 -0.53
N GLN A 86 -5.19 14.76 -1.71
CA GLN A 86 -6.00 13.93 -2.63
C GLN A 86 -7.37 13.48 -2.07
N SER A 87 -8.02 14.30 -1.25
CA SER A 87 -9.28 13.97 -0.58
C SER A 87 -10.53 14.07 -1.45
N VAL A 88 -10.40 14.35 -2.77
CA VAL A 88 -11.54 14.44 -3.71
C VAL A 88 -12.30 13.11 -3.79
N GLY A 89 -11.57 11.99 -3.79
CA GLY A 89 -12.15 10.65 -3.72
C GLY A 89 -12.54 10.20 -2.32
N GLY A 90 -12.38 11.05 -1.30
CA GLY A 90 -12.51 10.66 0.10
C GLY A 90 -11.23 10.02 0.64
N VAL A 91 -11.38 9.27 1.73
CA VAL A 91 -10.28 8.65 2.48
C VAL A 91 -10.49 7.15 2.51
N VAL A 92 -9.43 6.39 2.25
CA VAL A 92 -9.39 4.93 2.42
C VAL A 92 -8.33 4.62 3.45
N ASN A 93 -8.72 4.05 4.58
CA ASN A 93 -7.83 3.70 5.68
C ASN A 93 -7.80 2.19 5.90
N PHE A 94 -6.61 1.60 5.82
CA PHE A 94 -6.35 0.22 6.18
C PHE A 94 -6.07 0.15 7.68
N VAL A 95 -6.91 -0.55 8.42
CA VAL A 95 -6.77 -0.73 9.87
C VAL A 95 -6.02 -2.02 10.11
N THR A 96 -4.82 -1.95 10.67
CA THR A 96 -4.03 -3.16 10.95
C THR A 96 -4.63 -3.96 12.11
N ARG A 97 -4.43 -5.29 12.10
CA ARG A 97 -4.89 -6.22 13.15
C ARG A 97 -4.66 -5.65 14.56
N ALA A 98 -5.64 -5.80 15.45
CA ALA A 98 -5.49 -5.41 16.84
C ALA A 98 -4.42 -6.24 17.56
N ILE A 99 -3.78 -5.66 18.58
CA ILE A 99 -2.92 -6.42 19.49
C ILE A 99 -3.84 -7.21 20.43
N PRO A 100 -3.71 -8.54 20.52
CA PRO A 100 -4.48 -9.37 21.45
C PRO A 100 -4.31 -8.91 22.91
N GLN A 101 -5.37 -9.03 23.73
CA GLN A 101 -5.28 -8.73 25.16
C GLN A 101 -4.41 -9.77 25.87
N ASP A 102 -4.71 -11.05 25.68
CA ASP A 102 -3.84 -12.16 26.10
C ASP A 102 -3.00 -12.69 24.93
N PHE A 103 -1.99 -13.51 25.21
CA PHE A 103 -1.19 -14.13 24.16
C PHE A 103 -2.05 -14.95 23.18
N GLY A 104 -1.94 -14.64 21.89
CA GLY A 104 -2.69 -15.26 20.81
C GLY A 104 -1.85 -15.43 19.55
N ILE A 105 -2.15 -16.52 18.82
CA ILE A 105 -1.56 -16.83 17.52
C ILE A 105 -2.69 -17.10 16.55
N GLU A 106 -2.66 -16.47 15.39
CA GLU A 106 -3.54 -16.76 14.26
C GLU A 106 -2.73 -16.95 13.00
N ALA A 107 -3.07 -17.95 12.20
CA ALA A 107 -2.45 -18.19 10.91
C ALA A 107 -3.52 -18.56 9.88
N GLY A 108 -3.34 -18.09 8.65
CA GLY A 108 -4.24 -18.37 7.53
C GLY A 108 -3.47 -18.54 6.24
N VAL A 109 -3.95 -19.44 5.39
CA VAL A 109 -3.44 -19.68 4.04
C VAL A 109 -4.60 -19.79 3.07
N GLU A 110 -4.43 -19.19 1.90
CA GLU A 110 -5.35 -19.30 0.78
C GLU A 110 -4.57 -19.65 -0.49
N GLY A 111 -5.03 -20.69 -1.19
CA GLY A 111 -4.50 -21.10 -2.49
C GLY A 111 -5.55 -20.88 -3.57
N GLN A 112 -5.13 -20.30 -4.69
CA GLN A 112 -5.97 -20.06 -5.87
C GLN A 112 -5.31 -20.69 -7.10
N LEU A 113 -6.14 -21.23 -7.99
CA LEU A 113 -5.72 -21.72 -9.29
C LEU A 113 -6.81 -21.38 -10.31
N SER A 114 -6.44 -21.16 -11.56
CA SER A 114 -7.38 -20.90 -12.66
C SER A 114 -7.36 -22.06 -13.66
N PRO A 115 -8.22 -23.09 -13.52
CA PRO A 115 -8.11 -24.33 -14.29
C PRO A 115 -8.19 -24.16 -15.81
N THR A 116 -8.89 -23.12 -16.29
CA THR A 116 -9.05 -22.85 -17.72
C THR A 116 -7.92 -22.01 -18.32
N SER A 117 -6.98 -21.55 -17.49
CA SER A 117 -5.84 -20.77 -17.95
C SER A 117 -4.71 -21.67 -18.44
N SER A 118 -3.86 -21.16 -19.33
CA SER A 118 -2.55 -21.75 -19.61
C SER A 118 -1.61 -21.71 -18.40
N GLN A 119 -1.83 -20.74 -17.49
CA GLN A 119 -1.00 -20.55 -16.31
C GLN A 119 -1.24 -21.66 -15.29
N ASN A 120 -0.20 -22.42 -14.96
CA ASN A 120 -0.28 -23.56 -14.04
C ASN A 120 0.29 -23.26 -12.65
N ASN A 121 0.99 -22.14 -12.46
CA ASN A 121 1.47 -21.76 -11.14
C ASN A 121 0.28 -21.31 -10.27
N PRO A 122 0.08 -21.90 -9.06
CA PRO A 122 -0.94 -21.41 -8.14
C PRO A 122 -0.57 -20.03 -7.59
N LYS A 123 -1.58 -19.30 -7.13
CA LYS A 123 -1.40 -18.13 -6.27
C LYS A 123 -1.59 -18.54 -4.83
N GLU A 124 -0.66 -18.21 -3.97
CA GLU A 124 -0.73 -18.52 -2.55
C GLU A 124 -0.59 -17.25 -1.73
N THR A 125 -1.49 -17.06 -0.77
CA THR A 125 -1.46 -15.94 0.17
C THR A 125 -1.48 -16.48 1.59
N HIS A 126 -0.53 -16.04 2.40
CA HIS A 126 -0.39 -16.43 3.80
C HIS A 126 -0.48 -15.23 4.70
N ASN A 127 -0.96 -15.45 5.91
CA ASN A 127 -0.87 -14.49 6.99
C ASN A 127 -0.60 -15.17 8.33
N LEU A 128 0.14 -14.48 9.19
CA LEU A 128 0.48 -14.90 10.54
C LEU A 128 0.38 -13.68 11.45
N MET A 129 -0.33 -13.83 12.56
CA MET A 129 -0.38 -12.87 13.65
C MET A 129 0.05 -13.58 14.93
N VAL A 130 1.02 -13.01 15.63
CA VAL A 130 1.46 -13.46 16.96
C VAL A 130 1.53 -12.24 17.85
N GLY A 131 0.78 -12.19 18.93
CA GLY A 131 0.80 -11.05 19.82
C GLY A 131 0.15 -11.29 21.17
N GLY A 132 0.22 -10.29 22.03
CA GLY A 132 -0.38 -10.31 23.36
C GLY A 132 -0.02 -9.05 24.13
N THR A 133 -0.71 -8.83 25.24
CA THR A 133 -0.44 -7.73 26.17
C THR A 133 -0.06 -8.28 27.54
N ALA A 134 1.08 -7.83 28.07
CA ALA A 134 1.53 -8.20 29.40
C ALA A 134 0.82 -7.37 30.48
N ASP A 135 0.82 -7.87 31.72
CA ASP A 135 0.18 -7.23 32.88
C ASP A 135 0.65 -5.80 33.15
N ASN A 136 1.86 -5.44 32.68
CA ASN A 136 2.41 -4.09 32.79
C ASN A 136 1.85 -3.11 31.71
N GLY A 137 0.85 -3.53 30.93
CA GLY A 137 0.22 -2.73 29.89
C GLY A 137 1.03 -2.64 28.58
N PHE A 138 2.14 -3.37 28.47
CA PHE A 138 2.91 -3.48 27.22
C PHE A 138 2.37 -4.61 26.35
N GLY A 139 1.79 -4.24 25.20
CA GLY A 139 1.33 -5.15 24.19
C GLY A 139 2.13 -5.05 22.90
N THR A 140 2.33 -6.18 22.25
CA THR A 140 2.96 -6.23 20.94
C THR A 140 2.37 -7.33 20.08
N ALA A 141 2.33 -7.10 18.77
CA ALA A 141 1.95 -8.08 17.79
C ALA A 141 2.90 -8.03 16.59
N LEU A 142 3.39 -9.21 16.20
CA LEU A 142 4.05 -9.46 14.93
C LEU A 142 2.97 -9.83 13.92
N LEU A 143 2.88 -9.05 12.84
CA LEU A 143 1.97 -9.31 11.72
C LEU A 143 2.81 -9.63 10.50
N TYR A 144 2.55 -10.75 9.85
CA TYR A 144 3.18 -11.12 8.60
C TYR A 144 2.10 -11.45 7.57
N SER A 145 2.27 -10.93 6.36
CA SER A 145 1.50 -11.33 5.21
C SER A 145 2.44 -11.57 4.03
N GLY A 146 2.27 -12.73 3.38
CA GLY A 146 3.08 -13.16 2.26
C GLY A 146 2.20 -13.50 1.06
N THR A 147 2.68 -13.18 -0.14
CA THR A 147 2.06 -13.64 -1.40
C THR A 147 3.13 -14.28 -2.26
N ARG A 148 2.79 -15.41 -2.88
CA ARG A 148 3.66 -16.17 -3.79
C ARG A 148 2.87 -16.65 -5.00
N GLY A 149 3.55 -16.82 -6.13
CA GLY A 149 2.99 -17.47 -7.31
C GLY A 149 2.38 -16.52 -8.32
N SER A 150 1.48 -17.01 -9.16
CA SER A 150 0.96 -16.30 -10.34
C SER A 150 -0.55 -16.22 -10.32
N ASP A 151 -1.10 -15.19 -10.98
CA ASP A 151 -2.54 -15.10 -11.24
C ASP A 151 -2.95 -15.97 -12.44
N TRP A 152 -4.06 -15.66 -13.11
CA TRP A 152 -4.53 -16.41 -14.28
C TRP A 152 -3.79 -16.07 -15.59
N ARG A 153 -2.88 -15.09 -15.61
CA ARG A 153 -2.12 -14.69 -16.81
C ARG A 153 -0.73 -15.29 -16.81
N GLU A 154 -0.14 -15.41 -17.99
CA GLU A 154 1.29 -15.63 -18.11
C GLU A 154 2.08 -14.39 -17.69
N HIS A 155 3.32 -14.61 -17.23
CA HIS A 155 4.23 -13.54 -16.80
C HIS A 155 3.67 -12.69 -15.64
N SER A 156 3.07 -13.33 -14.63
CA SER A 156 2.54 -12.71 -13.40
C SER A 156 3.16 -13.27 -12.11
N ALA A 157 4.36 -13.86 -12.20
CA ALA A 157 5.04 -14.39 -11.02
C ALA A 157 5.30 -13.27 -9.99
N THR A 158 4.73 -13.44 -8.80
CA THR A 158 4.74 -12.45 -7.71
C THR A 158 5.37 -13.04 -6.45
N ARG A 159 6.16 -12.21 -5.76
CA ARG A 159 6.61 -12.40 -4.38
C ARG A 159 6.37 -11.12 -3.60
N ILE A 160 5.61 -11.19 -2.51
CA ILE A 160 5.42 -10.08 -1.56
C ILE A 160 5.67 -10.60 -0.15
N ASP A 161 6.44 -9.86 0.62
CA ASP A 161 6.68 -10.05 2.04
C ASP A 161 6.39 -8.76 2.78
N ASP A 162 5.40 -8.78 3.67
CA ASP A 162 4.98 -7.63 4.47
C ASP A 162 5.00 -7.99 5.96
N LEU A 163 6.10 -7.62 6.61
CA LEU A 163 6.31 -7.83 8.03
C LEU A 163 6.09 -6.53 8.79
N MET A 164 5.22 -6.57 9.80
CA MET A 164 4.95 -5.45 10.70
C MET A 164 5.18 -5.87 12.15
N LEU A 165 5.79 -4.98 12.93
CA LEU A 165 5.82 -5.08 14.38
C LEU A 165 5.02 -3.90 14.95
N LYS A 166 3.88 -4.23 15.55
CA LYS A 166 3.00 -3.27 16.21
C LYS A 166 3.20 -3.38 17.71
N SER A 167 3.31 -2.25 18.40
CA SER A 167 3.38 -2.22 19.85
C SER A 167 2.48 -1.13 20.42
N LYS A 168 1.95 -1.38 21.61
CA LYS A 168 1.17 -0.44 22.40
C LYS A 168 1.66 -0.52 23.83
N TYR A 169 1.84 0.61 24.49
CA TYR A 169 2.21 0.66 25.89
C TYR A 169 1.27 1.62 26.62
N ALA A 170 0.49 1.09 27.56
CA ALA A 170 -0.40 1.87 28.41
C ALA A 170 -0.05 1.55 29.87
N PRO A 171 0.95 2.24 30.46
CA PRO A 171 1.36 2.02 31.85
C PRO A 171 0.26 2.41 32.85
N ASP A 172 -0.64 3.30 32.45
CA ASP A 172 -1.78 3.79 33.22
C ASP A 172 -2.92 4.18 32.26
N GLU A 173 -4.04 4.67 32.80
CA GLU A 173 -5.21 5.08 32.01
C GLU A 173 -5.02 6.42 31.27
N VAL A 174 -3.97 7.18 31.59
CA VAL A 174 -3.76 8.55 31.12
C VAL A 174 -2.81 8.60 29.94
N HIS A 175 -1.75 7.79 29.96
CA HIS A 175 -0.68 7.77 28.99
C HIS A 175 -0.77 6.52 28.12
N THR A 176 -0.79 6.69 26.80
CA THR A 176 -0.73 5.58 25.85
C THR A 176 0.28 5.89 24.75
N PHE A 177 1.22 4.97 24.54
CA PHE A 177 2.18 5.00 23.44
C PHE A 177 1.81 3.92 22.44
N ASN A 178 2.03 4.19 21.16
CA ASN A 178 1.86 3.21 20.09
C ASN A 178 3.02 3.30 19.11
N SER A 179 3.44 2.17 18.56
CA SER A 179 4.45 2.14 17.50
C SER A 179 4.08 1.14 16.43
N LEU A 180 4.53 1.43 15.21
CA LEU A 180 4.41 0.55 14.07
C LEU A 180 5.72 0.59 13.29
N LEU A 181 6.38 -0.56 13.21
CA LEU A 181 7.50 -0.79 12.31
C LEU A 181 7.02 -1.69 11.17
N GLN A 182 7.38 -1.37 9.94
CA GLN A 182 7.05 -2.20 8.78
C GLN A 182 8.28 -2.37 7.89
N TYR A 183 8.49 -3.60 7.43
CA TYR A 183 9.33 -3.95 6.31
C TYR A 183 8.51 -4.66 5.25
N TYR A 184 8.28 -3.95 4.14
CA TYR A 184 7.65 -4.49 2.94
C TYR A 184 8.73 -4.69 1.88
N ASP A 185 8.77 -5.85 1.23
CA ASP A 185 9.58 -6.12 0.05
C ASP A 185 8.78 -6.98 -0.92
N GLY A 186 8.87 -6.67 -2.20
CA GLY A 186 8.28 -7.54 -3.20
C GLY A 186 8.75 -7.26 -4.62
N GLU A 187 8.40 -8.19 -5.47
CA GLU A 187 8.66 -8.18 -6.90
C GLU A 187 7.57 -8.93 -7.63
N ALA A 188 7.21 -8.45 -8.82
CA ALA A 188 6.22 -9.08 -9.67
C ALA A 188 6.58 -8.86 -11.14
N ASP A 189 6.42 -9.92 -11.93
CA ASP A 189 6.33 -9.79 -13.38
C ASP A 189 4.98 -9.16 -13.78
N MET A 190 4.93 -8.61 -14.99
CA MET A 190 3.82 -7.76 -15.40
C MET A 190 3.22 -8.27 -16.73
N PRO A 191 2.05 -8.93 -16.70
CA PRO A 191 1.45 -9.50 -17.90
C PRO A 191 1.10 -8.46 -18.98
N GLY A 192 0.76 -7.25 -18.56
CA GLY A 192 0.34 -6.16 -19.44
C GLY A 192 -0.95 -6.43 -20.22
N GLY A 193 -1.25 -5.52 -21.14
CA GLY A 193 -2.37 -5.65 -22.07
C GLY A 193 -1.96 -6.37 -23.35
N LEU A 194 -2.95 -6.99 -24.01
CA LEU A 194 -2.80 -7.65 -25.30
C LEU A 194 -3.45 -6.80 -26.40
N SER A 195 -2.97 -6.95 -27.64
CA SER A 195 -3.72 -6.47 -28.80
C SER A 195 -5.02 -7.27 -28.94
N ARG A 196 -5.98 -6.77 -29.73
CA ARG A 196 -7.23 -7.50 -29.95
C ARG A 196 -6.99 -8.87 -30.59
N ALA A 197 -6.08 -8.94 -31.56
CA ALA A 197 -5.74 -10.18 -32.25
C ALA A 197 -5.10 -11.20 -31.29
N ASP A 198 -4.13 -10.78 -30.48
CA ASP A 198 -3.47 -11.66 -29.51
C ASP A 198 -4.46 -12.15 -28.44
N TYR A 199 -5.37 -11.30 -27.99
CA TYR A 199 -6.41 -11.67 -27.02
C TYR A 199 -7.37 -12.73 -27.57
N ASP A 200 -7.81 -12.58 -28.83
CA ASP A 200 -8.71 -13.54 -29.47
C ASP A 200 -8.00 -14.89 -29.73
N ALA A 201 -6.68 -14.87 -29.96
CA ALA A 201 -5.87 -16.09 -30.15
C ALA A 201 -5.59 -16.81 -28.83
N ASP A 202 -5.07 -16.10 -27.84
CA ASP A 202 -4.86 -16.59 -26.48
C ASP A 202 -4.88 -15.40 -25.50
N ARG A 203 -5.95 -15.32 -24.71
CA ARG A 203 -6.15 -14.25 -23.72
C ARG A 203 -5.28 -14.37 -22.47
N TRP A 204 -4.59 -15.51 -22.28
CA TRP A 204 -3.77 -15.77 -21.10
C TRP A 204 -2.32 -15.33 -21.28
N GLN A 205 -1.80 -15.40 -22.51
CA GLN A 205 -0.43 -15.05 -22.85
C GLN A 205 -0.01 -13.63 -22.41
N SER A 206 1.31 -13.39 -22.40
CA SER A 206 1.91 -12.06 -22.24
C SER A 206 2.86 -11.78 -23.40
N THR A 207 2.65 -10.65 -24.08
CA THR A 207 3.57 -10.13 -25.11
C THR A 207 4.54 -9.09 -24.53
N ARG A 208 4.69 -9.07 -23.21
CA ARG A 208 5.49 -8.10 -22.45
C ARG A 208 6.56 -8.80 -21.59
N PRO A 209 7.47 -9.62 -22.17
CA PRO A 209 8.35 -10.52 -21.41
C PRO A 209 9.43 -9.83 -20.57
N TYR A 210 9.56 -8.51 -20.67
CA TYR A 210 10.59 -7.72 -19.99
C TYR A 210 10.04 -6.85 -18.86
N ASP A 211 8.71 -6.80 -18.73
CA ASP A 211 8.06 -5.87 -17.83
C ASP A 211 8.05 -6.47 -16.43
N ARG A 212 8.83 -5.88 -15.54
CA ARG A 212 8.96 -6.34 -14.15
C ARG A 212 8.99 -5.16 -13.20
N PHE A 213 8.30 -5.30 -12.08
CA PHE A 213 8.29 -4.33 -11.01
C PHE A 213 8.85 -4.92 -9.73
N TRP A 214 9.60 -4.12 -8.97
CA TRP A 214 9.96 -4.48 -7.61
C TRP A 214 10.01 -3.23 -6.73
N GLY A 215 9.79 -3.43 -5.44
CA GLY A 215 9.84 -2.34 -4.49
C GLY A 215 9.88 -2.81 -3.05
N ARG A 216 10.38 -1.92 -2.21
CA ARG A 216 10.46 -2.11 -0.78
C ARG A 216 10.13 -0.84 -0.02
N ARG A 217 9.63 -0.99 1.19
CA ARG A 217 9.39 0.11 2.13
C ARG A 217 9.85 -0.29 3.51
N LYS A 218 10.59 0.61 4.14
CA LYS A 218 10.76 0.64 5.59
C LYS A 218 9.89 1.75 6.14
N LEU A 219 9.08 1.47 7.16
CA LEU A 219 8.33 2.48 7.88
C LEU A 219 8.61 2.34 9.36
N ALA A 220 8.81 3.47 10.02
CA ALA A 220 8.77 3.58 11.46
C ALA A 220 7.78 4.67 11.84
N SER A 221 6.86 4.34 12.74
CA SER A 221 5.90 5.28 13.30
C SER A 221 5.83 5.15 14.81
N LEU A 222 5.67 6.28 15.47
CA LEU A 222 5.52 6.40 16.92
C LEU A 222 4.40 7.40 17.20
N GLY A 223 3.52 7.04 18.11
CA GLY A 223 2.42 7.85 18.58
C GLY A 223 2.39 7.93 20.10
N TYR A 224 1.86 9.04 20.59
CA TYR A 224 1.61 9.29 22.00
C TYR A 224 0.23 9.93 22.16
N GLN A 225 -0.54 9.38 23.08
CA GLN A 225 -1.85 9.85 23.52
C GLN A 225 -1.78 10.21 25.00
N PHE A 226 -2.33 11.38 25.34
CA PHE A 226 -2.52 11.85 26.70
C PHE A 226 -4.01 12.14 26.94
N GLN A 227 -4.58 11.49 27.94
CA GLN A 227 -6.00 11.59 28.29
C GLN A 227 -6.16 11.71 29.82
N PRO A 228 -6.13 12.93 30.39
CA PRO A 228 -6.22 13.10 31.84
C PRO A 228 -7.61 12.78 32.41
N ASP A 229 -8.65 12.88 31.56
CA ASP A 229 -10.03 12.60 31.90
C ASP A 229 -10.83 12.18 30.66
N SER A 230 -12.13 11.95 30.82
CA SER A 230 -13.00 11.51 29.72
C SER A 230 -13.30 12.60 28.67
N GLN A 231 -12.98 13.87 28.93
CA GLN A 231 -13.36 15.03 28.13
C GLN A 231 -12.21 15.57 27.28
N HIS A 232 -10.95 15.38 27.71
CA HIS A 232 -9.78 15.93 27.05
C HIS A 232 -8.90 14.84 26.46
N LYS A 233 -8.57 14.92 25.16
CA LYS A 233 -7.66 13.95 24.53
C LYS A 233 -6.67 14.61 23.58
N PHE A 234 -5.40 14.48 23.90
CA PHE A 234 -4.29 14.92 23.07
C PHE A 234 -3.62 13.73 22.38
N ASN A 235 -3.32 13.87 21.09
CA ASN A 235 -2.65 12.89 20.26
C ASN A 235 -1.53 13.53 19.44
N ILE A 236 -0.37 12.88 19.40
CA ILE A 236 0.72 13.21 18.49
C ILE A 236 1.24 11.93 17.82
N GLN A 237 1.37 11.97 16.49
CA GLN A 237 1.87 10.86 15.68
C GLN A 237 3.02 11.34 14.80
N GLY A 238 4.16 10.67 14.88
CA GLY A 238 5.29 10.80 13.98
C GLY A 238 5.43 9.56 13.09
N SER A 239 5.78 9.74 11.82
CA SER A 239 6.08 8.64 10.91
C SER A 239 7.20 8.99 9.94
N THR A 240 8.03 8.00 9.62
CA THR A 240 9.17 8.13 8.69
C THR A 240 9.19 6.97 7.69
N PRO A 241 8.39 7.06 6.60
CA PRO A 241 8.54 6.12 5.49
C PRO A 241 9.84 6.35 4.71
N LYS A 242 10.56 5.26 4.44
CA LYS A 242 11.69 5.14 3.52
C LYS A 242 11.40 4.11 2.41
N PRO A 243 10.65 4.50 1.37
CA PRO A 243 10.40 3.69 0.19
C PRO A 243 11.58 3.68 -0.78
N CYS A 244 11.80 2.54 -1.44
CA CYS A 244 12.68 2.36 -2.59
C CYS A 244 11.96 1.47 -3.61
N ALA A 245 11.76 1.94 -4.84
CA ALA A 245 11.09 1.14 -5.88
C ALA A 245 11.82 1.28 -7.22
N ALA A 246 11.84 0.23 -8.03
CA ALA A 246 12.29 0.35 -9.40
C ALA A 246 11.46 -0.52 -10.33
N ALA A 247 11.36 -0.07 -11.56
CA ALA A 247 10.63 -0.78 -12.60
C ALA A 247 11.57 -0.97 -13.79
N THR A 248 11.57 -2.18 -14.34
CA THR A 248 12.33 -2.50 -15.55
C THR A 248 11.35 -2.69 -16.69
N TRP A 249 11.60 -1.99 -17.80
CA TRP A 249 10.77 -2.02 -18.99
C TRP A 249 11.64 -2.09 -20.24
N SER A 250 11.16 -2.79 -21.25
CA SER A 250 11.68 -2.72 -22.61
C SER A 250 10.63 -2.04 -23.50
N LYS A 251 11.04 -0.99 -24.23
CA LYS A 251 10.24 -0.49 -25.35
C LYS A 251 10.53 -1.39 -26.54
N ALA A 252 9.47 -1.91 -27.18
CA ALA A 252 9.53 -2.86 -28.28
C ALA A 252 10.22 -2.36 -29.58
N ASN A 253 11.01 -1.29 -29.55
CA ASN A 253 11.78 -0.80 -30.71
C ASN A 253 13.03 0.04 -30.31
N ALA A 254 13.67 -0.22 -29.17
CA ALA A 254 14.97 0.38 -28.85
C ALA A 254 15.90 -0.57 -28.08
N SER A 255 17.15 -0.66 -28.53
CA SER A 255 18.30 -1.37 -27.94
C SER A 255 18.59 -0.99 -26.46
N PRO A 256 19.30 -1.84 -25.69
CA PRO A 256 18.78 -2.67 -24.60
C PRO A 256 18.42 -1.91 -23.29
N SER A 257 17.45 -2.46 -22.55
CA SER A 257 17.16 -2.25 -21.12
C SER A 257 17.24 -0.80 -20.57
N ARG A 258 16.12 -0.05 -20.62
CA ARG A 258 15.98 1.14 -19.76
C ARG A 258 15.43 0.71 -18.39
N ARG A 259 16.32 0.61 -17.41
CA ARG A 259 15.95 0.50 -15.99
C ARG A 259 15.47 1.88 -15.53
N VAL A 260 14.19 2.02 -15.18
CA VAL A 260 13.67 3.27 -14.61
C VAL A 260 13.60 3.09 -13.10
N THR A 261 14.64 3.54 -12.41
CA THR A 261 14.66 3.60 -10.95
C THR A 261 13.82 4.78 -10.49
N THR A 262 12.78 4.53 -9.68
CA THR A 262 12.06 5.59 -8.98
C THR A 262 12.77 5.73 -7.62
N GLY A 263 13.64 6.73 -7.49
CA GLY A 263 14.65 6.82 -6.42
C GLY A 263 14.14 6.58 -4.99
N CYS A 264 15.03 6.09 -4.13
CA CYS A 264 14.77 5.98 -2.70
C CYS A 264 14.48 7.37 -2.10
N ALA A 265 13.28 7.57 -1.57
CA ALA A 265 12.91 8.83 -0.91
C ALA A 265 12.88 8.63 0.60
N VAL A 266 13.30 9.64 1.37
CA VAL A 266 13.09 9.70 2.82
C VAL A 266 12.09 10.83 3.07
N LEU A 267 10.95 10.50 3.66
CA LEU A 267 9.94 11.49 4.04
C LEU A 267 9.63 11.33 5.53
N SER A 268 9.55 12.46 6.23
CA SER A 268 9.15 12.54 7.63
C SER A 268 7.82 13.29 7.69
N HIS A 269 6.82 12.73 8.37
CA HIS A 269 5.54 13.37 8.62
C HIS A 269 5.23 13.34 10.11
N ALA A 270 4.81 14.48 10.67
CA ALA A 270 4.29 14.59 12.02
C ALA A 270 2.87 15.16 11.97
N THR A 271 1.96 14.62 12.77
CA THR A 271 0.59 15.09 12.90
C THR A 271 0.25 15.18 14.38
N ALA A 272 -0.12 16.36 14.86
CA ALA A 272 -0.63 16.57 16.21
C ALA A 272 -2.12 16.93 16.14
N ARG A 273 -2.92 16.42 17.08
CA ARG A 273 -4.34 16.72 17.24
C ARG A 273 -4.67 16.86 18.72
N SER A 274 -5.37 17.91 19.08
CA SER A 274 -6.06 18.07 20.36
C SER A 274 -7.56 18.06 20.10
N LEU A 275 -8.31 17.26 20.85
CA LEU A 275 -9.77 17.35 20.93
C LEU A 275 -10.16 17.56 22.39
#